data_AF-A0A4Y9T661-F1
#
_entry.id   AF-A0A4Y9T661-F1
#
_cell.length_a   1.000
_cell.length_b   1.000
_cell.length_c   1.000
_cell.angle_alpha   90.00
_cell.angle_beta   90.00
_cell.angle_gamma   90.00
#
_symmetry.space_group_name_H-M   'P 1'
#
loop_
_entity.id
_entity.type
_entity.pdbx_description
1 polymer ?
#
loop_
_entity_poly.entity_id
_entity_poly.type
_entity_poly.pdbx_seq_one_letter_code
_entity_poly.pdbx_strand_id
1 'polypeptide(L)'
;MTANYSYADDASGPGRLFTLRNDRDMAVTISERGAALMSWWAPDRYGRLADVVLGDPDCVPEHGHVADLASERFSTLRRMAPAAWRGFMDGRCVSLRQMATHGAADGFTVEVHYRLDDEGRLSIDHVVSAPEESTLELGSTPRFNLNGGRGDVGDHMLQIDADYYLKIDRAGLPLGLAPVGGTAFDFRKPAAIGPRLGWPDVQIGLAGGFDHCYRLGEHADRGPGLLRAVAQVYDPRSGRRLQVATTEVGLCLCIGSTAESAQGTGFRLQPCSHPEQLGVGQAAAVILGPRRVFRRTTVYQLSLQP
;
A
#
# COMPACT_ATOMS: atom_id res chain seq x y z
N MET A 1 5.58 -11.51 -29.75
CA MET A 1 4.87 -10.23 -29.97
C MET A 1 3.40 -10.52 -30.13
N THR A 2 2.62 -10.34 -29.07
CA THR A 2 1.16 -10.13 -29.09
C THR A 2 0.76 -9.73 -27.67
N ALA A 3 0.56 -8.44 -27.43
CA ALA A 3 -0.10 -7.95 -26.22
C ALA A 3 -1.61 -8.22 -26.40
N ASN A 4 -2.17 -9.10 -25.58
CA ASN A 4 -3.60 -9.38 -25.60
C ASN A 4 -4.31 -8.31 -24.77
N TYR A 5 -5.12 -7.49 -25.43
CA TYR A 5 -6.01 -6.52 -24.81
C TYR A 5 -7.38 -7.18 -24.61
N SER A 6 -7.92 -7.16 -23.40
CA SER A 6 -9.31 -7.55 -23.12
C SER A 6 -10.08 -6.34 -22.60
N TYR A 7 -11.21 -6.03 -23.23
CA TYR A 7 -12.11 -4.93 -22.89
C TYR A 7 -13.34 -5.45 -22.12
N ALA A 8 -13.76 -4.75 -21.07
CA ALA A 8 -15.03 -4.95 -20.38
C ALA A 8 -15.80 -3.61 -20.31
N ASP A 9 -16.92 -3.50 -21.03
CA ASP A 9 -17.70 -2.25 -21.18
C ASP A 9 -18.48 -1.85 -19.91
N ASP A 10 -18.36 -0.58 -19.49
CA ASP A 10 -19.45 0.23 -18.91
C ASP A 10 -19.14 1.74 -19.02
N ALA A 11 -20.12 2.62 -18.81
CA ALA A 11 -20.23 4.04 -19.22
C ALA A 11 -19.16 5.05 -18.72
N SER A 12 -18.09 4.58 -18.09
CA SER A 12 -16.76 5.19 -18.10
C SER A 12 -15.80 4.07 -18.46
N GLY A 13 -15.41 3.99 -19.74
CA GLY A 13 -14.82 2.77 -20.32
C GLY A 13 -13.69 2.14 -19.49
N PRO A 14 -13.48 0.82 -19.57
CA PRO A 14 -12.48 0.11 -18.78
C PRO A 14 -11.12 0.77 -19.03
N GLY A 15 -10.46 1.24 -17.97
CA GLY A 15 -9.08 1.72 -18.08
C GLY A 15 -8.20 0.59 -18.64
N ARG A 16 -7.16 0.93 -19.41
CA ARG A 16 -6.26 -0.09 -19.96
C ARG A 16 -5.60 -0.89 -18.83
N LEU A 17 -5.44 -2.19 -19.01
CA LEU A 17 -4.71 -3.05 -18.09
C LEU A 17 -3.32 -3.35 -18.64
N PHE A 18 -2.30 -3.30 -17.79
CA PHE A 18 -0.93 -3.64 -18.10
C PHE A 18 -0.53 -4.90 -17.34
N THR A 19 -0.06 -5.94 -18.02
CA THR A 19 0.40 -7.18 -17.36
C THR A 19 1.91 -7.34 -17.48
N LEU A 20 2.60 -7.34 -16.34
CA LEU A 20 4.00 -7.71 -16.20
C LEU A 20 4.10 -9.22 -15.96
N ARG A 21 5.10 -9.88 -16.55
CA ARG A 21 5.40 -11.30 -16.34
C ARG A 21 6.89 -11.50 -16.10
N ASN A 22 7.23 -12.49 -15.28
CA ASN A 22 8.60 -12.93 -15.06
C ASN A 22 8.79 -14.39 -15.50
N ASP A 23 10.02 -14.88 -15.40
CA ASP A 23 10.40 -16.23 -15.86
C ASP A 23 10.04 -17.33 -14.84
N ARG A 24 9.32 -16.99 -13.77
CA ARG A 24 8.85 -17.90 -12.71
C ARG A 24 7.33 -17.99 -12.64
N ASP A 25 6.67 -17.81 -13.78
CA ASP A 25 5.22 -17.87 -13.96
C ASP A 25 4.42 -16.88 -13.11
N MET A 26 5.07 -15.84 -12.55
CA MET A 26 4.34 -14.76 -11.89
C MET A 26 3.82 -13.76 -12.92
N ALA A 27 2.59 -13.31 -12.70
CA ALA A 27 1.97 -12.27 -13.52
C ALA A 27 1.33 -11.22 -12.63
N VAL A 28 1.66 -9.95 -12.88
CA VAL A 28 1.14 -8.80 -12.15
C VAL A 28 0.34 -7.92 -13.10
N THR A 29 -0.92 -7.64 -12.79
CA THR A 29 -1.75 -6.73 -13.59
C THR A 29 -1.93 -5.40 -12.88
N ILE A 30 -1.64 -4.31 -13.59
CA ILE A 30 -1.80 -2.93 -13.15
C ILE A 30 -2.89 -2.26 -13.99
N SER A 31 -3.81 -1.57 -13.33
CA SER A 31 -4.84 -0.76 -13.99
C SER A 31 -4.30 0.63 -14.29
N GLU A 32 -4.53 1.10 -15.52
CA GLU A 32 -4.38 2.50 -15.84
C GLU A 32 -5.32 3.35 -14.98
N ARG A 33 -6.54 2.88 -14.72
CA ARG A 33 -7.45 3.56 -13.80
C ARG A 33 -6.86 3.51 -12.39
N GLY A 34 -6.54 4.69 -11.85
CA GLY A 34 -5.98 4.85 -10.51
C GLY A 34 -4.52 4.40 -10.37
N ALA A 35 -3.83 3.96 -11.42
CA ALA A 35 -2.48 3.37 -11.31
C ALA A 35 -2.40 2.25 -10.27
N ALA A 36 -3.46 1.42 -10.18
CA ALA A 36 -3.66 0.45 -9.11
C ALA A 36 -3.12 -0.95 -9.46
N LEU A 37 -2.53 -1.63 -8.47
CA LEU A 37 -2.21 -3.05 -8.56
C LEU A 37 -3.51 -3.87 -8.43
N MET A 38 -3.86 -4.60 -9.48
CA MET A 38 -5.13 -5.34 -9.58
C MET A 38 -5.00 -6.82 -9.24
N SER A 39 -3.92 -7.45 -9.68
CA SER A 39 -3.71 -8.88 -9.46
C SER A 39 -2.23 -9.20 -9.35
N TRP A 40 -1.92 -10.26 -8.64
CA TRP A 40 -0.61 -10.89 -8.65
C TRP A 40 -0.78 -12.40 -8.59
N TRP A 41 -0.71 -13.04 -9.76
CA TRP A 41 -0.70 -14.49 -9.88
C TRP A 41 0.67 -15.03 -9.52
N ALA A 42 0.72 -15.99 -8.60
CA ALA A 42 1.96 -16.62 -8.20
C ALA A 42 1.80 -18.09 -7.79
N PRO A 43 2.85 -18.91 -7.98
CA PRO A 43 2.79 -20.33 -7.64
C PRO A 43 2.80 -20.52 -6.12
N ASP A 44 2.21 -21.61 -5.65
CA ASP A 44 2.45 -22.17 -4.32
C ASP A 44 3.58 -23.21 -4.37
N ARG A 45 3.91 -23.82 -3.23
CA ARG A 45 4.94 -24.88 -3.14
C ARG A 45 4.64 -26.15 -3.95
N TYR A 46 3.42 -26.28 -4.47
CA TYR A 46 2.98 -27.38 -5.33
C TYR A 46 2.86 -26.95 -6.80
N GLY A 47 3.33 -25.73 -7.14
CA GLY A 47 3.26 -25.19 -8.50
C GLY A 47 1.87 -24.66 -8.91
N ARG A 48 0.91 -24.59 -7.98
CA ARG A 48 -0.44 -24.10 -8.30
C ARG A 48 -0.47 -22.58 -8.26
N LEU A 49 -0.84 -21.97 -9.37
CA LEU A 49 -1.02 -20.52 -9.47
C LEU A 49 -2.30 -20.09 -8.74
N ALA A 50 -2.23 -18.99 -8.00
CA ALA A 50 -3.40 -18.27 -7.53
C ALA A 50 -3.11 -16.77 -7.50
N ASP A 51 -4.15 -15.96 -7.63
CA ASP A 51 -4.08 -14.52 -7.41
C ASP A 51 -3.97 -14.22 -5.92
N VAL A 52 -2.86 -13.61 -5.50
CA VAL A 52 -2.63 -13.25 -4.09
C VAL A 52 -2.99 -11.81 -3.77
N VAL A 53 -3.48 -11.04 -4.76
CA VAL A 53 -4.02 -9.69 -4.57
C VAL A 53 -5.52 -9.74 -4.74
N LEU A 54 -6.24 -9.21 -3.76
CA LEU A 54 -7.68 -9.01 -3.81
C LEU A 54 -7.93 -7.67 -4.50
N GLY A 55 -7.82 -7.66 -5.83
CA GLY A 55 -8.08 -6.48 -6.64
C GLY A 55 -9.51 -5.99 -6.45
N ASP A 56 -9.67 -4.67 -6.30
CA ASP A 56 -10.96 -4.01 -6.35
C ASP A 56 -10.93 -3.06 -7.56
N PRO A 57 -11.64 -3.38 -8.66
CA PRO A 57 -11.63 -2.57 -9.89
C PRO A 57 -12.23 -1.17 -9.70
N ASP A 58 -12.98 -0.96 -8.61
CA ASP A 58 -13.61 0.30 -8.26
C ASP A 58 -12.88 1.03 -7.13
N CYS A 59 -11.91 0.38 -6.47
CA CYS A 59 -10.99 1.05 -5.56
C CYS A 59 -10.08 1.94 -6.39
N VAL A 60 -10.45 3.21 -6.47
CA VAL A 60 -9.53 4.27 -6.88
C VAL A 60 -8.59 4.47 -5.69
N PRO A 61 -7.32 4.02 -5.73
CA PRO A 61 -6.38 4.36 -4.68
C PRO A 61 -6.35 5.88 -4.52
N GLU A 62 -6.42 6.33 -3.28
CA GLU A 62 -6.40 7.74 -2.88
C GLU A 62 -5.01 8.32 -3.17
N HIS A 63 -4.72 8.55 -4.45
CA HIS A 63 -3.54 9.27 -4.88
C HIS A 63 -3.87 10.75 -4.88
N GLY A 64 -3.31 11.48 -3.92
CA GLY A 64 -3.32 12.94 -3.92
C GLY A 64 -4.51 13.55 -3.21
N HIS A 65 -4.38 13.67 -1.90
CA HIS A 65 -4.79 14.92 -1.27
C HIS A 65 -3.60 15.88 -1.32
N VAL A 66 -3.76 16.97 -2.06
CA VAL A 66 -2.83 18.10 -2.05
C VAL A 66 -3.52 19.26 -1.39
N ALA A 67 -3.05 19.66 -0.20
CA ALA A 67 -3.38 20.97 0.35
C ALA A 67 -2.22 21.93 0.04
N ASP A 68 -2.56 23.01 -0.65
CA ASP A 68 -1.71 24.17 -0.87
C ASP A 68 -1.56 24.92 0.47
N LEU A 69 -0.34 25.03 0.97
CA LEU A 69 -0.04 25.68 2.25
C LEU A 69 0.03 27.21 2.14
N ALA A 70 0.07 27.77 0.92
CA ALA A 70 0.20 29.22 0.69
C ALA A 70 -1.14 29.98 0.69
N SER A 71 -2.26 29.27 0.55
CA SER A 71 -3.60 29.86 0.53
C SER A 71 -4.28 29.78 1.90
N GLU A 72 -4.71 30.91 2.48
CA GLU A 72 -5.48 31.00 3.75
C GLU A 72 -6.80 30.18 3.77
N ARG A 73 -7.13 29.46 2.70
CA ARG A 73 -8.28 28.53 2.61
C ARG A 73 -7.91 27.13 3.14
N PHE A 74 -7.57 27.07 4.43
CA PHE A 74 -7.06 25.88 5.14
C PHE A 74 -8.08 24.74 5.42
N SER A 75 -9.22 24.63 4.72
CA SER A 75 -10.32 23.78 5.19
C SER A 75 -10.85 22.71 4.24
N THR A 76 -10.25 22.48 3.07
CA THR A 76 -10.74 21.42 2.18
C THR A 76 -9.60 20.59 1.60
N LEU A 77 -9.44 19.36 2.14
CA LEU A 77 -8.87 18.26 1.37
C LEU A 77 -9.70 18.14 0.09
N ARG A 78 -9.19 18.67 -1.02
CA ARG A 78 -9.85 18.52 -2.30
C ARG A 78 -9.70 17.03 -2.65
N ARG A 79 -10.79 16.27 -2.62
CA ARG A 79 -10.83 14.99 -3.34
C ARG A 79 -10.52 15.34 -4.79
N MET A 80 -9.32 14.99 -5.25
CA MET A 80 -9.04 15.05 -6.67
C MET A 80 -10.10 14.16 -7.34
N ALA A 81 -10.81 14.69 -8.32
CA ALA A 81 -11.61 13.84 -9.21
C ALA A 81 -10.74 12.68 -9.69
N PRO A 82 -11.26 11.46 -9.89
CA PRO A 82 -10.46 10.30 -10.24
C PRO A 82 -9.52 10.68 -11.38
N ALA A 83 -8.24 10.82 -11.04
CA ALA A 83 -7.34 11.48 -11.96
C ALA A 83 -7.23 10.58 -13.20
N ALA A 84 -7.31 11.18 -14.38
CA ALA A 84 -7.00 10.45 -15.59
C ALA A 84 -5.50 10.12 -15.51
N TRP A 85 -5.14 8.84 -15.61
CA TRP A 85 -3.75 8.42 -15.70
C TRP A 85 -3.44 8.03 -17.12
N ARG A 86 -2.18 8.19 -17.51
CA ARG A 86 -1.66 7.69 -18.78
C ARG A 86 -0.49 6.75 -18.52
N GLY A 87 -0.71 5.49 -18.87
CA GLY A 87 0.26 4.42 -18.74
C GLY A 87 0.99 4.10 -20.04
N PHE A 88 2.24 3.66 -19.88
CA PHE A 88 3.09 3.10 -20.91
C PHE A 88 3.81 1.87 -20.35
N MET A 89 4.00 0.84 -21.17
CA MET A 89 4.75 -0.36 -20.80
C MET A 89 5.98 -0.48 -21.69
N ASP A 90 7.13 -0.74 -21.07
CA ASP A 90 8.39 -1.06 -21.74
C ASP A 90 9.07 -2.24 -21.03
N GLY A 91 9.21 -3.35 -21.75
CA GLY A 91 9.72 -4.61 -21.19
C GLY A 91 8.96 -5.02 -19.91
N ARG A 92 9.69 -5.11 -18.79
CA ARG A 92 9.15 -5.46 -17.47
C ARG A 92 8.81 -4.25 -16.60
N CYS A 93 8.61 -3.07 -17.19
CA CYS A 93 8.27 -1.82 -16.50
C CYS A 93 6.94 -1.26 -17.01
N VAL A 94 6.07 -0.82 -16.10
CA VAL A 94 4.89 -0.01 -16.41
C VAL A 94 5.06 1.34 -15.73
N SER A 95 5.00 2.41 -16.52
CA SER A 95 5.07 3.79 -16.03
C SER A 95 3.71 4.45 -16.22
N LEU A 96 3.13 4.96 -15.15
CA LEU A 96 1.87 5.70 -15.18
C LEU A 96 2.10 7.12 -14.70
N ARG A 97 1.62 8.09 -15.48
CA ARG A 97 1.65 9.51 -15.12
C ARG A 97 0.25 10.03 -14.93
N GLN A 98 0.03 10.74 -13.82
CA GLN A 98 -1.22 11.44 -13.57
C GLN A 98 -1.35 12.59 -14.56
N MET A 99 -2.48 12.67 -15.25
CA MET A 99 -2.83 13.77 -16.14
C MET A 99 -3.54 14.85 -15.33
N ALA A 100 -3.22 16.11 -15.60
CA ALA A 100 -3.87 17.24 -14.92
C ALA A 100 -5.39 17.20 -15.13
N THR A 101 -6.15 17.14 -14.05
CA THR A 101 -7.58 17.42 -14.06
C THR A 101 -7.77 18.92 -14.27
N HIS A 102 -8.72 19.35 -15.11
CA HIS A 102 -9.02 20.77 -15.32
C HIS A 102 -9.12 21.52 -13.97
N GLY A 103 -8.18 22.43 -13.70
CA GLY A 103 -8.10 23.21 -12.47
C GLY A 103 -7.19 22.67 -11.36
N ALA A 104 -6.27 21.74 -11.64
CA ALA A 104 -5.08 21.49 -10.83
C ALA A 104 -4.02 22.55 -11.19
N ALA A 105 -3.41 23.20 -10.19
CA ALA A 105 -2.39 24.22 -10.40
C ALA A 105 -1.29 23.71 -11.35
N ASP A 106 -1.00 24.48 -12.40
CA ASP A 106 -0.04 24.13 -13.44
C ASP A 106 1.34 23.84 -12.84
N GLY A 107 1.74 22.56 -12.80
CA GLY A 107 3.10 22.15 -12.39
C GLY A 107 3.20 20.97 -11.44
N PHE A 108 2.11 20.43 -10.89
CA PHE A 108 2.15 19.20 -10.09
C PHE A 108 2.30 17.97 -10.99
N THR A 109 3.24 17.07 -10.70
CA THR A 109 3.41 15.83 -11.46
C THR A 109 3.49 14.63 -10.52
N VAL A 110 2.70 13.60 -10.79
CA VAL A 110 2.80 12.30 -10.10
C VAL A 110 3.06 11.23 -11.14
N GLU A 111 4.11 10.46 -10.92
CA GLU A 111 4.46 9.29 -11.70
C GLU A 111 4.60 8.07 -10.79
N VAL A 112 4.12 6.92 -11.26
CA VAL A 112 4.25 5.63 -10.59
C VAL A 112 4.89 4.65 -11.57
N HIS A 113 5.99 4.03 -11.16
CA HIS A 113 6.68 3.01 -11.95
C HIS A 113 6.59 1.66 -11.25
N TYR A 114 5.99 0.69 -11.93
CA TYR A 114 5.94 -0.70 -11.52
C TYR A 114 7.00 -1.51 -12.27
N ARG A 115 7.78 -2.32 -11.56
CA ARG A 115 8.73 -3.25 -12.16
C ARG A 115 8.68 -4.61 -11.48
N LEU A 116 8.54 -5.67 -12.27
CA LEU A 116 8.61 -7.06 -11.79
C LEU A 116 9.88 -7.71 -12.31
N ASP A 117 10.64 -8.36 -11.43
CA ASP A 117 11.81 -9.16 -11.80
C ASP A 117 11.61 -10.67 -11.60
N ASP A 118 12.63 -11.45 -11.95
CA ASP A 118 12.62 -12.92 -11.86
C ASP A 118 12.75 -13.42 -10.42
N GLU A 119 13.23 -12.57 -9.50
CA GLU A 119 13.24 -12.84 -8.06
C GLU A 119 11.88 -12.64 -7.38
N GLY A 120 10.85 -12.28 -8.16
CA GLY A 120 9.50 -12.03 -7.65
C GLY A 120 9.40 -10.70 -6.90
N ARG A 121 10.34 -9.76 -7.12
CA ARG A 121 10.27 -8.41 -6.56
C ARG A 121 9.43 -7.53 -7.48
N LEU A 122 8.32 -7.03 -6.95
CA LEU A 122 7.53 -5.96 -7.52
C LEU A 122 7.93 -4.64 -6.85
N SER A 123 8.73 -3.85 -7.54
CA SER A 123 9.08 -2.49 -7.13
C SER A 123 8.04 -1.49 -7.60
N ILE A 124 7.65 -0.58 -6.71
CA ILE A 124 6.72 0.51 -6.94
C ILE A 124 7.41 1.81 -6.54
N ASP A 125 7.83 2.59 -7.54
CA ASP A 125 8.48 3.87 -7.37
C ASP A 125 7.51 5.01 -7.63
N HIS A 126 7.25 5.83 -6.62
CA HIS A 126 6.51 7.06 -6.77
C HIS A 126 7.48 8.22 -6.96
N VAL A 127 7.25 9.04 -7.97
CA VAL A 127 8.02 10.25 -8.27
C VAL A 127 7.06 11.41 -8.33
N VAL A 128 7.21 12.36 -7.42
CA VAL A 128 6.28 13.49 -7.31
C VAL A 128 7.04 14.82 -7.32
N SER A 129 6.51 15.80 -8.03
CA SER A 129 6.99 17.17 -7.97
C SER A 129 5.81 18.13 -7.80
N ALA A 130 6.01 19.17 -6.99
CA ALA A 130 5.03 20.22 -6.77
C ALA A 130 5.64 21.59 -7.16
N PRO A 131 4.84 22.51 -7.73
CA PRO A 131 5.31 23.86 -8.06
C PRO A 131 5.53 24.70 -6.79
N GLU A 132 4.76 24.41 -5.74
CA GLU A 132 4.70 25.16 -4.48
C GLU A 132 4.73 24.19 -3.28
N GLU A 133 4.85 24.74 -2.07
CA GLU A 133 4.86 23.93 -0.86
C GLU A 133 3.53 23.21 -0.67
N SER A 134 3.56 21.88 -0.69
CA SER A 134 2.38 21.04 -0.80
C SER A 134 2.47 19.86 0.14
N THR A 135 1.32 19.45 0.66
CA THR A 135 1.13 18.21 1.42
C THR A 135 0.75 17.08 0.46
N LEU A 136 1.28 15.87 0.62
CA LEU A 136 0.92 14.73 -0.23
C LEU A 136 0.76 13.43 0.54
N GLU A 137 -0.37 12.76 0.32
CA GLU A 137 -0.58 11.35 0.68
C GLU A 137 -0.51 10.46 -0.57
N LEU A 138 0.39 9.48 -0.54
CA LEU A 138 0.54 8.45 -1.58
C LEU A 138 0.24 7.09 -0.96
N GLY A 139 -0.81 6.43 -1.43
CA GLY A 139 -1.14 5.08 -1.01
C GLY A 139 -1.48 4.21 -2.20
N SER A 140 -0.57 3.32 -2.60
CA SER A 140 -1.02 2.06 -3.20
C SER A 140 -1.47 1.15 -2.05
N THR A 141 -2.71 0.67 -2.12
CA THR A 141 -3.36 -0.10 -1.05
C THR A 141 -3.62 -1.54 -1.45
N PRO A 142 -2.65 -2.28 -2.03
CA PRO A 142 -2.90 -3.65 -2.44
C PRO A 142 -3.30 -4.48 -1.22
N ARG A 143 -4.50 -5.06 -1.30
CA ARG A 143 -4.99 -6.03 -0.32
C ARG A 143 -4.50 -7.39 -0.75
N PHE A 144 -3.78 -8.07 0.13
CA PHE A 144 -3.22 -9.39 -0.14
C PHE A 144 -4.00 -10.48 0.56
N ASN A 145 -4.03 -11.65 -0.07
CA ASN A 145 -4.31 -12.91 0.59
C ASN A 145 -3.46 -14.03 -0.03
N LEU A 146 -2.39 -14.43 0.67
CA LEU A 146 -1.41 -15.40 0.16
C LEU A 146 -1.99 -16.81 -0.05
N ASN A 147 -3.15 -17.15 0.50
CA ASN A 147 -3.80 -18.45 0.21
C ASN A 147 -4.62 -18.43 -1.10
N GLY A 148 -4.56 -17.32 -1.86
CA GLY A 148 -5.26 -17.16 -3.14
C GLY A 148 -6.71 -16.71 -2.98
N GLY A 149 -7.01 -15.92 -1.95
CA GLY A 149 -8.38 -15.48 -1.63
C GLY A 149 -9.30 -16.60 -1.12
N ARG A 150 -8.74 -17.74 -0.71
CA ARG A 150 -9.48 -18.90 -0.21
C ARG A 150 -9.64 -18.81 1.31
N GLY A 151 -10.67 -18.12 1.75
CA GLY A 151 -11.00 -17.95 3.16
C GLY A 151 -10.23 -16.79 3.80
N ASP A 152 -10.11 -16.81 5.12
CA ASP A 152 -9.47 -15.76 5.90
C ASP A 152 -7.92 -15.84 5.88
N VAL A 153 -7.28 -14.84 6.50
CA VAL A 153 -5.83 -14.72 6.66
C VAL A 153 -5.34 -15.06 8.08
N GLY A 154 -6.17 -15.71 8.89
CA GLY A 154 -5.88 -15.98 10.30
C GLY A 154 -4.64 -16.85 10.53
N ASP A 155 -4.39 -17.80 9.62
CA ASP A 155 -3.23 -18.70 9.67
C ASP A 155 -1.94 -18.06 9.12
N HIS A 156 -2.01 -16.89 8.49
CA HIS A 156 -0.83 -16.20 7.99
C HIS A 156 0.04 -15.74 9.16
N MET A 157 1.34 -16.00 9.05
CA MET A 157 2.35 -15.63 10.02
C MET A 157 2.91 -14.25 9.64
N LEU A 158 2.56 -13.22 10.41
CA LEU A 158 3.01 -11.84 10.22
C LEU A 158 4.23 -11.56 11.11
N GLN A 159 5.20 -10.83 10.57
CA GLN A 159 6.29 -10.22 11.32
C GLN A 159 6.49 -8.78 10.83
N ILE A 160 6.68 -7.84 11.77
CA ILE A 160 6.96 -6.42 11.52
C ILE A 160 8.14 -6.00 12.39
N ASP A 161 9.12 -5.33 11.79
CA ASP A 161 10.28 -4.75 12.47
C ASP A 161 9.91 -3.38 13.08
N ALA A 162 9.22 -3.41 14.22
CA ALA A 162 8.78 -2.22 14.94
C ALA A 162 8.61 -2.48 16.44
N ASP A 163 9.11 -1.55 17.26
CA ASP A 163 8.92 -1.57 18.73
C ASP A 163 7.71 -0.76 19.20
N TYR A 164 7.18 0.10 18.33
CA TYR A 164 6.05 0.98 18.65
C TYR A 164 5.00 0.96 17.54
N TYR A 165 3.75 1.14 17.94
CA TYR A 165 2.62 1.43 17.06
C TYR A 165 1.89 2.68 17.56
N LEU A 166 1.03 3.22 16.72
CA LEU A 166 0.18 4.34 17.07
C LEU A 166 -1.17 3.88 17.53
N LYS A 167 -1.50 4.25 18.77
CA LYS A 167 -2.83 4.07 19.30
C LYS A 167 -3.78 5.07 18.65
N ILE A 168 -5.02 4.66 18.51
CA ILE A 168 -6.14 5.47 18.07
C ILE A 168 -7.10 5.76 19.21
N ASP A 169 -7.85 6.85 19.06
CA ASP A 169 -9.03 7.15 19.86
C ASP A 169 -10.30 6.47 19.28
N ARG A 170 -11.47 6.81 19.84
CA ARG A 170 -12.75 6.25 19.39
C ARG A 170 -13.18 6.70 17.99
N ALA A 171 -12.61 7.78 17.48
CA ALA A 171 -12.86 8.28 16.14
C ALA A 171 -11.84 7.71 15.12
N GLY A 172 -10.91 6.85 15.54
CA GLY A 172 -9.86 6.29 14.69
C GLY A 172 -8.66 7.22 14.52
N LEU A 173 -8.57 8.30 15.31
CA LEU A 173 -7.51 9.30 15.19
C LEU A 173 -6.34 8.94 16.11
N PRO A 174 -5.08 9.02 15.64
CA PRO A 174 -3.92 8.84 16.49
C PRO A 174 -3.91 9.65 17.78
N LEU A 175 -3.66 8.93 18.86
CA LEU A 175 -3.48 9.45 20.21
C LEU A 175 -2.00 9.54 20.60
N GLY A 176 -1.15 8.75 19.95
CA GLY A 176 0.30 8.71 20.18
C GLY A 176 0.88 7.29 20.21
N LEU A 177 2.20 7.22 20.39
CA LEU A 177 2.94 5.96 20.36
C LEU A 177 2.67 5.10 21.61
N ALA A 178 2.61 3.79 21.40
CA ALA A 178 2.63 2.77 22.45
C ALA A 178 3.60 1.65 22.08
N PRO A 179 4.29 1.05 23.07
CA PRO A 179 5.16 -0.09 22.81
C PRO A 179 4.31 -1.29 22.36
N VAL A 180 4.84 -2.08 21.43
CA VAL A 180 4.18 -3.31 20.99
C VAL A 180 4.32 -4.44 22.02
N GLY A 181 5.39 -4.41 22.82
CA GLY A 181 5.75 -5.48 23.76
C GLY A 181 4.62 -5.84 24.73
N GLY A 182 4.23 -7.12 24.75
CA GLY A 182 3.18 -7.62 25.63
C GLY A 182 1.74 -7.30 25.19
N THR A 183 1.56 -6.79 23.97
CA THR A 183 0.23 -6.45 23.41
C THR A 183 -0.14 -7.35 22.23
N ALA A 184 -1.36 -7.19 21.71
CA ALA A 184 -1.80 -7.83 20.46
C ALA A 184 -0.97 -7.40 19.23
N PHE A 185 -0.24 -6.27 19.32
CA PHE A 185 0.55 -5.67 18.25
C PHE A 185 2.00 -6.17 18.21
N ASP A 186 2.42 -7.07 19.11
CA ASP A 186 3.81 -7.59 19.11
C ASP A 186 4.04 -8.60 17.97
N PHE A 187 4.39 -8.08 16.79
CA PHE A 187 4.81 -8.86 15.62
C PHE A 187 6.32 -8.82 15.39
N ARG A 188 7.14 -8.46 16.40
CA ARG A 188 8.61 -8.45 16.24
C ARG A 188 9.17 -9.84 15.91
N LYS A 189 8.47 -10.88 16.36
CA LYS A 189 8.64 -12.28 15.94
C LYS A 189 7.43 -12.73 15.12
N PRO A 190 7.59 -13.68 14.18
CA PRO A 190 6.47 -14.23 13.43
C PRO A 190 5.36 -14.73 14.35
N ALA A 191 4.13 -14.25 14.14
CA ALA A 191 2.94 -14.66 14.87
C ALA A 191 1.74 -14.79 13.93
N ALA A 192 0.86 -15.76 14.20
CA ALA A 192 -0.37 -15.93 13.44
C ALA A 192 -1.31 -14.74 13.66
N ILE A 193 -1.95 -14.27 12.59
CA ILE A 193 -2.85 -13.11 12.63
C ILE A 193 -4.12 -13.41 13.43
N GLY A 194 -4.70 -14.60 13.29
CA GLY A 194 -5.99 -14.98 13.88
C GLY A 194 -6.03 -14.83 15.41
N PRO A 195 -5.12 -15.45 16.17
CA PRO A 195 -5.05 -15.29 17.62
C PRO A 195 -4.82 -13.84 18.07
N ARG A 196 -4.17 -13.01 17.24
CA ARG A 196 -3.94 -11.59 17.53
C ARG A 196 -5.19 -10.75 17.29
N LEU A 197 -5.97 -11.04 16.25
CA LEU A 197 -7.28 -10.43 15.99
C LEU A 197 -8.29 -10.71 17.11
N GLY A 198 -8.24 -11.91 17.70
CA GLY A 198 -9.12 -12.29 18.82
C GLY A 198 -8.64 -11.84 20.20
N TRP A 199 -7.52 -11.12 20.30
CA TRP A 199 -6.93 -10.74 21.59
C TRP A 199 -7.82 -9.71 22.31
N PRO A 200 -8.04 -9.83 23.64
CA PRO A 200 -8.79 -8.84 24.41
C PRO A 200 -7.95 -7.56 24.59
N ASP A 201 -7.88 -6.73 23.56
CA ASP A 201 -7.15 -5.47 23.51
C ASP A 201 -8.09 -4.33 23.10
N VAL A 202 -8.00 -3.19 23.80
CA VAL A 202 -8.86 -2.03 23.56
C VAL A 202 -8.70 -1.50 22.14
N GLN A 203 -7.49 -1.47 21.60
CA GLN A 203 -7.20 -0.90 20.28
C GLN A 203 -7.77 -1.76 19.15
N ILE A 204 -7.70 -3.09 19.30
CA ILE A 204 -8.38 -4.03 18.39
C ILE A 204 -9.89 -3.82 18.42
N GLY A 205 -10.47 -3.66 19.61
CA GLY A 205 -11.89 -3.39 19.77
C GLY A 205 -12.34 -2.06 19.15
N LEU A 206 -11.52 -1.00 19.27
CA LEU A 206 -11.81 0.31 18.67
C LEU A 206 -11.81 0.27 17.13
N ALA A 207 -10.84 -0.41 16.53
CA ALA A 207 -10.74 -0.53 15.07
C ALA A 207 -11.63 -1.63 14.47
N GLY A 208 -12.15 -2.55 15.29
CA GLY A 208 -12.81 -3.79 14.83
C GLY A 208 -11.87 -4.83 14.24
N GLY A 209 -10.55 -4.64 14.41
CA GLY A 209 -9.48 -5.41 13.78
C GLY A 209 -8.15 -4.69 13.92
N PHE A 210 -7.25 -4.87 12.96
CA PHE A 210 -6.06 -4.01 12.85
C PHE A 210 -6.35 -2.86 11.90
N ASP A 211 -6.18 -1.62 12.36
CA ASP A 211 -6.07 -0.43 11.51
C ASP A 211 -5.09 0.58 12.12
N HIS A 212 -3.83 0.18 12.26
CA HIS A 212 -2.83 0.91 13.03
C HIS A 212 -1.52 1.01 12.28
N CYS A 213 -0.81 2.12 12.49
CA CYS A 213 0.51 2.34 11.91
C CYS A 213 1.62 2.01 12.90
N TYR A 214 2.57 1.21 12.44
CA TYR A 214 3.79 0.85 13.15
C TYR A 214 4.88 1.86 12.83
N ARG A 215 5.67 2.23 13.84
CA ARG A 215 6.87 3.07 13.69
C ARG A 215 8.07 2.17 13.42
N LEU A 216 8.69 2.32 12.25
CA LEU A 216 9.76 1.45 11.77
C LEU A 216 11.15 1.86 12.31
N GLY A 217 11.40 1.54 13.58
CA GLY A 217 12.73 1.59 14.24
C GLY A 217 13.42 2.96 14.32
N GLU A 218 14.74 2.95 14.57
CA GLU A 218 15.62 4.15 14.70
C GLU A 218 15.65 5.04 13.44
N HIS A 219 15.10 4.56 12.33
CA HIS A 219 15.01 5.30 11.07
C HIS A 219 13.88 6.32 11.06
N ALA A 220 12.85 6.16 11.91
CA ALA A 220 11.77 7.13 12.02
C ALA A 220 12.29 8.52 12.41
N ASP A 221 13.35 8.59 13.22
CA ASP A 221 13.95 9.86 13.65
C ASP A 221 14.86 10.49 12.59
N ARG A 222 15.14 9.80 11.48
CA ARG A 222 16.03 10.26 10.39
C ARG A 222 15.28 10.65 9.11
N GLY A 223 13.97 10.44 9.04
CA GLY A 223 13.15 10.65 7.84
C GLY A 223 13.28 9.54 6.79
N PRO A 224 12.71 9.72 5.58
CA PRO A 224 12.80 8.75 4.50
C PRO A 224 14.26 8.34 4.22
N GLY A 225 14.50 7.03 4.19
CA GLY A 225 15.84 6.46 4.23
C GLY A 225 16.13 5.46 3.13
N LEU A 226 17.19 4.66 3.33
CA LEU A 226 17.54 3.56 2.44
C LEU A 226 16.41 2.51 2.39
N LEU A 227 16.22 1.92 1.21
CA LEU A 227 15.30 0.80 1.03
C LEU A 227 15.73 -0.36 1.95
N ARG A 228 14.84 -0.78 2.85
CA ARG A 228 15.09 -1.84 3.83
C ARG A 228 13.87 -2.72 3.99
N ALA A 229 14.07 -4.00 4.30
CA ALA A 229 12.97 -4.90 4.66
C ALA A 229 12.40 -4.53 6.03
N VAL A 230 11.08 -4.48 6.14
CA VAL A 230 10.38 -3.97 7.34
C VAL A 230 9.28 -4.89 7.83
N ALA A 231 8.78 -5.77 6.96
CA ALA A 231 7.77 -6.75 7.32
C ALA A 231 7.84 -7.98 6.42
N GLN A 232 7.27 -9.08 6.91
CA GLN A 232 7.02 -10.26 6.11
C GLN A 232 5.74 -10.97 6.55
N VAL A 233 5.08 -11.63 5.59
CA VAL A 233 3.92 -12.47 5.81
C VAL A 233 4.17 -13.82 5.14
N TYR A 234 3.91 -14.90 5.86
CA TYR A 234 4.05 -16.25 5.37
C TYR A 234 2.74 -17.02 5.52
N ASP A 235 2.26 -17.67 4.46
CA ASP A 235 1.17 -18.63 4.55
C ASP A 235 1.75 -20.05 4.62
N PRO A 236 1.61 -20.76 5.76
CA PRO A 236 2.14 -22.11 5.92
C PRO A 236 1.50 -23.13 4.97
N ARG A 237 0.27 -22.90 4.50
CA ARG A 237 -0.44 -23.86 3.63
C ARG A 237 0.06 -23.81 2.19
N SER A 238 0.19 -22.62 1.61
CA SER A 238 0.71 -22.43 0.26
C SER A 238 2.25 -22.43 0.21
N GLY A 239 2.92 -22.12 1.31
CA GLY A 239 4.37 -21.89 1.32
C GLY A 239 4.79 -20.54 0.72
N ARG A 240 3.85 -19.68 0.32
CA ARG A 240 4.15 -18.34 -0.19
C ARG A 240 4.56 -17.42 0.95
N ARG A 241 5.59 -16.62 0.69
CA ARG A 241 6.07 -15.55 1.57
C ARG A 241 6.09 -14.24 0.81
N LEU A 242 5.44 -13.23 1.39
CA LEU A 242 5.50 -11.84 0.96
C LEU A 242 6.44 -11.09 1.91
N GLN A 243 7.50 -10.50 1.38
CA GLN A 243 8.38 -9.59 2.12
C GLN A 243 8.15 -8.16 1.65
N VAL A 244 8.14 -7.20 2.58
CA VAL A 244 7.92 -5.79 2.29
C VAL A 244 9.20 -5.03 2.62
N ALA A 245 9.69 -4.25 1.66
CA ALA A 245 10.75 -3.27 1.86
C ALA A 245 10.28 -1.87 1.46
N THR A 246 10.75 -0.84 2.16
CA THR A 246 10.34 0.53 1.90
C THR A 246 11.40 1.56 2.31
N THR A 247 11.35 2.74 1.69
CA THR A 247 12.10 3.93 2.11
C THR A 247 11.37 4.72 3.22
N GLU A 248 10.11 4.40 3.48
CA GLU A 248 9.26 5.09 4.48
C GLU A 248 9.64 4.80 5.94
N VAL A 249 9.08 5.58 6.85
CA VAL A 249 9.33 5.53 8.30
C VAL A 249 8.24 4.83 9.09
N GLY A 250 7.06 4.62 8.49
CA GLY A 250 5.94 3.90 9.09
C GLY A 250 5.38 2.81 8.17
N LEU A 251 4.61 1.90 8.77
CA LEU A 251 3.86 0.84 8.07
C LEU A 251 2.48 0.67 8.70
N CYS A 252 1.42 1.00 7.97
CA CYS A 252 0.05 0.77 8.40
C CYS A 252 -0.39 -0.65 8.06
N LEU A 253 -0.86 -1.35 9.09
CA LEU A 253 -1.46 -2.67 9.03
C LEU A 253 -2.97 -2.53 9.07
N CYS A 254 -3.64 -2.94 8.00
CA CYS A 254 -5.11 -3.03 7.97
C CYS A 254 -5.52 -4.49 7.79
N ILE A 255 -6.33 -5.02 8.71
CA ILE A 255 -6.93 -6.35 8.64
C ILE A 255 -8.30 -6.33 9.32
N GLY A 256 -9.36 -6.53 8.53
CA GLY A 256 -10.70 -6.78 9.05
C GLY A 256 -11.25 -5.66 9.93
N SER A 257 -10.77 -4.44 9.75
CA SER A 257 -11.29 -3.27 10.44
C SER A 257 -12.72 -2.93 10.00
N THR A 258 -13.43 -2.11 10.77
CA THR A 258 -14.80 -1.67 10.44
C THR A 258 -14.92 -0.94 9.09
N ALA A 259 -13.79 -0.45 8.55
CA ALA A 259 -13.70 0.11 7.20
C ALA A 259 -13.64 -0.96 6.07
N GLU A 260 -13.55 -2.25 6.40
CA GLU A 260 -13.53 -3.36 5.44
C GLU A 260 -14.78 -4.26 5.59
N SER A 261 -15.52 -4.44 4.49
CA SER A 261 -16.76 -5.23 4.46
C SER A 261 -16.56 -6.75 4.58
N ALA A 262 -15.31 -7.24 4.52
CA ALA A 262 -14.97 -8.66 4.51
C ALA A 262 -13.92 -8.97 5.58
N GLN A 263 -14.36 -9.01 6.84
CA GLN A 263 -13.52 -9.22 8.01
C GLN A 263 -12.55 -10.40 7.82
N GLY A 264 -11.25 -10.15 7.94
CA GLY A 264 -10.21 -11.17 7.92
C GLY A 264 -9.93 -11.83 6.55
N THR A 265 -10.56 -11.41 5.45
CA THR A 265 -10.35 -12.05 4.13
C THR A 265 -9.07 -11.63 3.43
N GLY A 266 -8.44 -10.54 3.87
CA GLY A 266 -7.18 -10.04 3.33
C GLY A 266 -6.47 -9.12 4.32
N PHE A 267 -5.25 -8.73 3.99
CA PHE A 267 -4.46 -7.80 4.77
C PHE A 267 -3.81 -6.73 3.87
N ARG A 268 -3.54 -5.55 4.42
CA ARG A 268 -2.71 -4.52 3.79
C ARG A 268 -1.51 -4.20 4.66
N LEU A 269 -0.36 -3.98 4.01
CA LEU A 269 0.87 -3.49 4.60
C LEU A 269 1.30 -2.24 3.83
N GLN A 270 0.77 -1.09 4.23
CA GLN A 270 0.94 0.17 3.51
C GLN A 270 2.04 1.01 4.16
N PRO A 271 3.18 1.25 3.49
CA PRO A 271 4.17 2.17 4.04
C PRO A 271 3.60 3.60 4.13
N CYS A 272 4.01 4.37 5.13
CA CYS A 272 3.52 5.72 5.37
C CYS A 272 4.61 6.64 5.94
N SER A 273 4.50 7.94 5.64
CA SER A 273 5.57 8.93 5.89
C SER A 273 5.49 9.58 7.27
N HIS A 274 4.31 9.68 7.87
CA HIS A 274 4.11 10.27 9.20
C HIS A 274 3.00 9.56 9.96
N PRO A 275 3.32 8.45 10.65
CA PRO A 275 2.30 7.63 11.28
C PRO A 275 1.70 8.36 12.52
N GLU A 276 2.45 9.27 13.16
CA GLU A 276 2.02 10.11 14.30
C GLU A 276 1.14 11.31 13.98
N GLN A 277 0.82 11.53 12.72
CA GLN A 277 0.10 12.72 12.28
C GLN A 277 -1.22 12.39 11.56
N LEU A 278 -1.62 11.11 11.46
CA LEU A 278 -3.01 10.81 11.14
C LEU A 278 -3.86 11.41 12.27
N GLY A 279 -5.01 12.02 11.99
CA GLY A 279 -5.91 12.48 13.07
C GLY A 279 -6.48 13.89 12.98
N VAL A 280 -5.93 14.79 12.16
CA VAL A 280 -6.53 16.13 12.01
C VAL A 280 -6.38 16.60 10.57
N GLY A 281 -7.28 16.18 9.68
CA GLY A 281 -7.55 16.85 8.39
C GLY A 281 -6.41 17.18 7.41
N GLN A 282 -5.14 16.88 7.69
CA GLN A 282 -4.00 17.44 6.96
C GLN A 282 -2.66 16.69 7.06
N ALA A 283 -2.53 15.52 7.72
CA ALA A 283 -1.17 15.14 8.15
C ALA A 283 -0.75 13.65 8.05
N ALA A 284 -1.09 12.91 6.99
CA ALA A 284 -0.16 11.86 6.49
C ALA A 284 0.81 12.40 5.43
N ALA A 285 1.02 13.71 5.44
CA ALA A 285 1.40 14.40 4.23
C ALA A 285 2.87 14.82 4.21
N VAL A 286 3.58 14.37 3.18
CA VAL A 286 4.94 14.85 2.91
C VAL A 286 4.87 16.32 2.54
N ILE A 287 5.65 17.18 3.21
CA ILE A 287 5.86 18.57 2.77
C ILE A 287 6.82 18.54 1.57
N LEU A 288 6.28 18.77 0.38
CA LEU A 288 7.03 18.92 -0.85
C LEU A 288 7.54 20.36 -0.93
N GLY A 289 8.85 20.57 -0.84
CA GLY A 289 9.41 21.89 -1.15
C GLY A 289 9.20 22.27 -2.63
N PRO A 290 9.07 23.57 -2.96
CA PRO A 290 8.81 24.01 -4.32
C PRO A 290 9.89 23.48 -5.29
N ARG A 291 9.44 22.84 -6.39
CA ARG A 291 10.29 22.23 -7.43
C ARG A 291 11.24 21.12 -6.95
N ARG A 292 11.08 20.61 -5.73
CA ARG A 292 11.81 19.40 -5.29
C ARG A 292 11.07 18.16 -5.76
N VAL A 293 11.84 17.19 -6.26
CA VAL A 293 11.32 15.87 -6.60
C VAL A 293 11.34 15.02 -5.34
N PHE A 294 10.17 14.60 -4.90
CA PHE A 294 10.00 13.58 -3.88
C PHE A 294 10.01 12.19 -4.53
N ARG A 295 10.69 11.25 -3.88
CA ARG A 295 10.74 9.86 -4.30
C ARG A 295 10.43 8.96 -3.13
N ARG A 296 9.59 7.97 -3.38
CA ARG A 296 9.28 6.88 -2.45
C ARG A 296 9.37 5.57 -3.20
N THR A 297 10.05 4.60 -2.61
CA THR A 297 10.12 3.24 -3.15
C THR A 297 9.50 2.26 -2.17
N THR A 298 8.63 1.40 -2.67
CA THR A 298 8.12 0.23 -1.95
C THR A 298 8.38 -1.00 -2.80
N VAL A 299 8.91 -2.05 -2.19
CA VAL A 299 9.13 -3.34 -2.84
C VAL A 299 8.34 -4.39 -2.10
N TYR A 300 7.46 -5.06 -2.82
CA TYR A 300 6.85 -6.31 -2.39
C TYR A 300 7.60 -7.44 -3.07
N GLN A 301 8.12 -8.40 -2.31
CA GLN A 301 8.77 -9.58 -2.86
C GLN A 301 7.98 -10.83 -2.54
N LEU A 302 7.52 -11.53 -3.55
CA LEU A 302 6.91 -12.83 -3.39
C LEU A 302 7.95 -13.94 -3.63
N SER A 303 8.01 -14.88 -2.71
CA SER A 303 8.92 -16.03 -2.79
C SER A 303 8.25 -17.28 -2.22
N LEU A 304 8.81 -18.45 -2.53
CA LEU A 304 8.45 -19.69 -1.86
C LEU A 304 9.43 -19.96 -0.73
N GLN A 305 8.91 -20.24 0.46
CA GLN A 305 9.71 -20.83 1.52
C GLN A 305 9.70 -22.36 1.33
N PRO A 306 10.86 -23.04 1.46
CA PRO A 306 10.96 -24.50 1.40
C PRO A 306 10.00 -25.22 2.35
#